data_AF-A0AAW0G2T9-F1
#
_entry.id   AF-A0AAW0G2T9-F1
#
_cell.length_a   1.000
_cell.length_b   1.000
_cell.length_c   1.000
_cell.angle_alpha   90.00
_cell.angle_beta   90.00
_cell.angle_gamma   90.00
#
_symmetry.space_group_name_H-M   'P 1'
#
loop_
_entity.id
_entity.type
_entity.pdbx_description
1 polymer ?
#
loop_
_entity_poly.entity_id
_entity_poly.type
_entity_poly.pdbx_seq_one_letter_code
_entity_poly.pdbx_strand_id
1 'polypeptide(L)'
;MVVHTARALSHRLDRLEPSQRLVRSRKQRSDLHQPRTNVKKSLTFAERTIRKTVWDTTRSNMKADLQAARDEIRSLAGLLAGKYGHAVDHWYDRIMQTARLAKNGRRTSRWNAYMSLRLRQINLALSAGAPKKKANDREALDLIREEWAVLQTIL
;
A
#
# COMPACT_ATOMS: atom_id res chain seq x y z
N MET A 1 -50.88 16.81 -33.40
CA MET A 1 -51.01 18.07 -32.63
C MET A 1 -51.64 17.73 -31.28
N VAL A 2 -51.02 18.21 -30.20
CA VAL A 2 -51.63 18.65 -28.91
C VAL A 2 -52.31 17.53 -28.09
N VAL A 3 -51.62 16.94 -27.12
CA VAL A 3 -51.59 17.33 -25.68
C VAL A 3 -52.98 17.63 -25.12
N HIS A 4 -53.52 16.78 -24.25
CA HIS A 4 -54.10 17.22 -22.97
C HIS A 4 -54.18 16.07 -21.95
N THR A 5 -53.69 16.43 -20.78
CA THR A 5 -53.71 15.80 -19.46
C THR A 5 -55.10 15.51 -18.90
N ALA A 6 -55.22 14.46 -18.09
CA ALA A 6 -56.11 14.34 -16.91
C ALA A 6 -56.06 12.87 -16.42
N ARG A 7 -56.21 12.49 -15.16
CA ARG A 7 -56.33 13.15 -13.86
C ARG A 7 -56.32 12.01 -12.84
N ALA A 8 -55.76 12.29 -11.68
CA ALA A 8 -55.49 11.37 -10.60
C ALA A 8 -56.74 10.73 -9.96
N LEU A 9 -56.52 9.50 -9.43
CA LEU A 9 -56.93 8.98 -8.12
C LEU A 9 -58.40 9.15 -7.68
N SER A 10 -59.06 8.03 -7.35
CA SER A 10 -59.31 7.64 -5.95
C SER A 10 -60.42 6.59 -5.80
N HIS A 11 -60.18 5.69 -4.85
CA HIS A 11 -61.09 4.69 -4.28
C HIS A 11 -61.40 3.51 -5.24
N ARG A 12 -61.16 2.25 -4.89
CA ARG A 12 -61.51 1.60 -3.63
C ARG A 12 -60.73 0.30 -3.52
N LEU A 13 -60.05 0.13 -2.40
CA LEU A 13 -59.53 -1.13 -1.91
C LEU A 13 -60.66 -2.15 -1.71
N ASP A 14 -60.22 -3.41 -1.59
CA ASP A 14 -60.90 -4.53 -0.95
C ASP A 14 -61.94 -5.28 -1.78
N ARG A 15 -61.47 -6.34 -2.44
CA ARG A 15 -62.04 -7.71 -2.41
C ARG A 15 -61.36 -8.58 -3.47
N LEU A 16 -60.13 -9.00 -3.19
CA LEU A 16 -59.60 -10.21 -3.81
C LEU A 16 -59.21 -11.19 -2.71
N GLU A 17 -59.79 -12.37 -2.83
CA GLU A 17 -59.95 -13.44 -1.87
C GLU A 17 -58.62 -13.92 -1.21
N PRO A 18 -58.64 -14.38 0.05
CA PRO A 18 -57.46 -14.92 0.73
C PRO A 18 -56.86 -16.18 0.07
N SER A 19 -57.57 -16.81 -0.86
CA SER A 19 -57.25 -18.12 -1.45
C SER A 19 -56.16 -18.11 -2.52
N GLN A 20 -55.65 -16.95 -2.93
CA GLN A 20 -54.62 -16.84 -3.97
C GLN A 20 -53.22 -16.43 -3.46
N ARG A 21 -53.00 -16.41 -2.15
CA ARG A 21 -51.63 -16.32 -1.62
C ARG A 21 -50.92 -17.65 -1.88
N LEU A 22 -50.25 -17.75 -3.03
CA LEU A 22 -49.22 -18.75 -3.26
C LEU A 22 -48.18 -18.60 -2.15
N VAL A 23 -48.31 -19.44 -1.13
CA VAL A 23 -47.29 -19.64 -0.11
C VAL A 23 -46.07 -20.17 -0.86
N ARG A 24 -45.13 -19.28 -1.18
CA ARG A 24 -43.80 -19.68 -1.61
C ARG A 24 -43.24 -20.51 -0.46
N SER A 25 -43.28 -21.82 -0.61
CA SER A 25 -42.64 -22.72 0.33
C SER A 25 -41.19 -22.25 0.44
N ARG A 26 -40.82 -21.86 1.65
CA ARG A 26 -39.44 -21.51 2.00
C ARG A 26 -38.66 -22.81 1.85
N LYS A 27 -38.14 -23.09 0.65
CA LYS A 27 -37.23 -24.21 0.40
C LYS A 27 -36.20 -24.17 1.51
N GLN A 28 -36.22 -25.19 2.36
CA GLN A 28 -35.25 -25.33 3.43
C GLN A 28 -33.86 -25.31 2.80
N ARG A 29 -33.10 -24.24 3.07
CA ARG A 29 -31.77 -23.98 2.52
C ARG A 29 -30.69 -24.76 3.30
N SER A 30 -31.02 -25.86 3.96
CA SER A 30 -30.12 -26.51 4.93
C SER A 30 -29.45 -27.80 4.47
N ASP A 31 -29.90 -28.47 3.42
CA ASP A 31 -29.54 -29.90 3.27
C ASP A 31 -28.60 -30.23 2.09
N LEU A 32 -27.95 -29.24 1.48
CA LEU A 32 -26.98 -29.48 0.40
C LEU A 32 -25.68 -28.70 0.60
N HIS A 33 -25.16 -28.66 1.83
CA HIS A 33 -23.74 -28.43 2.02
C HIS A 33 -23.01 -29.77 1.85
N GLN A 34 -22.82 -30.19 0.60
CA GLN A 34 -21.91 -31.30 0.33
C GLN A 34 -20.50 -30.84 0.71
N PRO A 35 -19.82 -31.52 1.65
CA PRO A 35 -18.41 -31.24 1.91
C PRO A 35 -17.66 -31.50 0.61
N ARG A 36 -17.03 -30.47 0.05
CA ARG A 36 -16.10 -30.63 -1.07
C ARG A 36 -14.96 -31.51 -0.57
N THR A 37 -15.06 -32.82 -0.78
CA THR A 37 -13.92 -33.71 -0.62
C THR A 37 -12.91 -33.29 -1.67
N ASN A 38 -11.85 -32.65 -1.21
CA ASN A 38 -10.79 -32.14 -2.08
C ASN A 38 -9.95 -33.35 -2.52
N VAL A 39 -10.49 -34.15 -3.46
CA VAL A 39 -9.78 -35.29 -4.03
C VAL A 39 -8.66 -34.70 -4.87
N LYS A 40 -7.44 -34.75 -4.34
CA LYS A 40 -6.23 -34.39 -5.09
C LYS A 40 -6.07 -35.39 -6.23
N LYS A 41 -6.63 -35.07 -7.40
CA LYS A 41 -6.37 -35.84 -8.62
C LYS A 41 -4.87 -35.75 -8.90
N SER A 42 -4.20 -36.89 -8.91
CA SER A 42 -2.80 -36.95 -9.29
C SER A 42 -2.68 -36.59 -10.77
N LEU A 43 -1.77 -35.66 -11.08
CA LEU A 43 -1.55 -35.24 -12.46
C LEU A 43 -1.13 -36.44 -13.30
N THR A 44 -1.78 -36.61 -14.44
CA THR A 44 -1.40 -37.59 -15.45
C THR A 44 -0.03 -37.24 -16.05
N PHE A 45 0.63 -38.19 -16.71
CA PHE A 45 1.93 -37.92 -17.33
C PHE A 45 1.87 -36.77 -18.35
N ALA A 46 0.82 -36.73 -19.18
CA ALA A 46 0.60 -35.66 -20.15
C ALA A 46 0.39 -34.29 -19.48
N GLU A 47 -0.35 -34.22 -18.37
CA GLU A 47 -0.52 -32.97 -17.63
C GLU A 47 0.79 -32.50 -17.00
N ARG A 48 1.65 -33.42 -16.52
CA ARG A 48 2.97 -33.07 -15.99
C ARG A 48 3.89 -32.52 -17.07
N THR A 49 3.89 -33.10 -18.27
CA THR A 49 4.72 -32.61 -19.37
C THR A 49 4.27 -31.22 -19.83
N ILE A 50 2.96 -30.99 -20.00
CA ILE A 50 2.39 -29.67 -20.32
C ILE A 50 2.75 -28.65 -19.24
N ARG A 51 2.62 -29.02 -17.96
CA ARG A 51 2.98 -28.12 -16.87
C ARG A 51 4.46 -27.76 -16.88
N LYS A 52 5.33 -28.74 -17.16
CA LYS A 52 6.78 -28.54 -17.26
C LYS A 52 7.12 -27.60 -18.42
N THR A 53 6.55 -27.80 -19.61
CA THR A 53 6.82 -26.94 -20.77
C THR A 53 6.36 -25.51 -20.52
N VAL A 54 5.19 -25.31 -19.89
CA VAL A 54 4.72 -23.98 -19.48
C VAL A 54 5.69 -23.33 -18.49
N TRP A 55 6.17 -24.07 -17.49
CA TRP A 55 7.14 -23.57 -16.52
C TRP A 55 8.47 -23.19 -17.17
N ASP A 56 9.00 -24.04 -18.05
CA ASP A 56 10.25 -23.78 -18.75
C ASP A 56 10.14 -22.55 -19.65
N THR A 57 9.02 -22.43 -20.39
CA THR A 57 8.71 -21.26 -21.21
C THR A 57 8.61 -19.99 -20.37
N THR A 58 7.86 -20.04 -19.27
CA THR A 58 7.67 -18.89 -18.36
C THR A 58 9.01 -18.45 -17.77
N ARG A 59 9.85 -19.40 -17.37
CA ARG A 59 11.19 -19.12 -16.82
C ARG A 59 12.11 -18.51 -17.88
N SER A 60 12.04 -18.99 -19.12
CA SER A 60 12.80 -18.43 -20.25
C SER A 60 12.37 -17.00 -20.54
N ASN A 61 11.07 -16.74 -20.64
CA ASN A 61 10.52 -15.41 -20.88
C ASN A 61 10.90 -14.44 -19.75
N MET A 62 10.70 -14.84 -18.49
CA MET A 62 11.10 -14.03 -17.35
C MET A 62 12.59 -13.67 -17.37
N LYS A 63 13.47 -14.62 -17.77
CA LYS A 63 14.90 -14.34 -17.90
C LYS A 63 15.19 -13.33 -19.02
N ALA A 64 14.51 -13.44 -20.16
CA ALA A 64 14.64 -12.49 -21.26
C ALA A 64 14.15 -11.09 -20.86
N ASP A 65 12.99 -11.01 -20.20
CA ASP A 65 12.42 -9.75 -19.71
C ASP A 65 13.34 -9.06 -18.70
N LEU A 66 13.92 -9.83 -17.77
CA LEU A 66 14.90 -9.31 -16.80
C LEU A 66 16.18 -8.81 -17.48
N GLN A 67 16.60 -9.44 -18.58
CA GLN A 67 17.77 -8.99 -19.33
C GLN A 67 17.46 -7.70 -20.09
N ALA A 68 16.31 -7.62 -20.77
CA ALA A 68 15.87 -6.41 -21.46
C ALA A 68 15.79 -5.22 -20.50
N ALA A 69 15.19 -5.40 -19.32
CA ALA A 69 15.13 -4.36 -18.30
C ALA A 69 16.53 -3.91 -17.82
N ARG A 70 17.49 -4.84 -17.71
CA ARG A 70 18.89 -4.49 -17.36
C ARG A 70 19.57 -3.68 -18.45
N ASP A 71 19.34 -4.02 -19.71
CA ASP A 71 19.92 -3.33 -20.85
C ASP A 71 19.37 -1.90 -20.96
N GLU A 72 18.06 -1.72 -20.69
CA GLU A 72 17.44 -0.39 -20.57
C GLU A 72 18.09 0.45 -19.46
N ILE A 73 18.26 -0.12 -18.27
CA ILE A 73 18.93 0.57 -17.14
C ILE A 73 20.37 0.94 -17.53
N ARG A 74 21.08 0.08 -18.24
CA ARG A 74 22.46 0.35 -18.68
C ARG A 74 22.52 1.45 -19.74
N SER A 75 21.56 1.49 -20.65
CA SER A 75 21.40 2.57 -21.62
C SER A 75 21.19 3.92 -20.92
N LEU A 76 20.28 3.96 -19.93
CA LEU A 76 20.06 5.15 -19.10
C LEU A 76 21.33 5.58 -18.34
N ALA A 77 22.10 4.62 -17.81
CA ALA A 77 23.38 4.89 -17.17
C ALA A 77 24.39 5.51 -18.14
N GLY A 78 24.40 5.09 -19.41
CA GLY A 78 25.20 5.68 -20.47
C GLY A 78 24.84 7.14 -20.75
N LEU A 79 23.54 7.46 -20.77
CA LEU A 79 23.07 8.85 -20.92
C LEU A 79 23.52 9.73 -19.74
N LEU A 80 23.48 9.19 -18.52
CA LEU A 80 23.97 9.91 -17.33
C LEU A 80 25.49 10.12 -17.36
N ALA A 81 26.24 9.12 -17.80
CA ALA A 81 27.69 9.23 -17.99
C ALA A 81 28.05 10.36 -18.97
N GLY A 82 27.34 10.44 -20.10
CA GLY A 82 27.53 11.52 -21.07
C GLY A 82 27.16 12.90 -20.53
N LYS A 83 26.14 12.99 -19.66
CA LYS A 83 25.64 14.26 -19.13
C LYS A 83 26.41 14.80 -17.93
N TYR A 84 26.84 13.92 -17.03
CA TYR A 84 27.40 14.30 -15.72
C TYR A 84 28.86 13.88 -15.54
N GLY A 85 29.47 13.25 -16.55
CA GLY A 85 30.78 12.62 -16.41
C GLY A 85 30.72 11.35 -15.56
N HIS A 86 31.84 10.63 -15.44
CA HIS A 86 31.99 9.29 -14.84
C HIS A 86 31.68 8.09 -15.75
N ALA A 87 32.16 6.92 -15.33
CA ALA A 87 31.94 5.65 -16.02
C ALA A 87 30.47 5.20 -15.95
N VAL A 88 30.02 4.46 -16.97
CA VAL A 88 28.65 3.91 -17.05
C VAL A 88 28.32 3.04 -15.84
N ASP A 89 29.26 2.22 -15.39
CA ASP A 89 29.05 1.31 -14.25
C ASP A 89 28.79 2.06 -12.94
N HIS A 90 29.40 3.24 -12.74
CA HIS A 90 29.13 4.10 -11.58
C HIS A 90 27.65 4.52 -11.53
N TRP A 91 27.10 4.97 -12.66
CA TRP A 91 25.71 5.40 -12.75
C TRP A 91 24.74 4.23 -12.70
N TYR A 92 25.10 3.09 -13.29
CA TYR A 92 24.33 1.85 -13.19
C TYR A 92 24.15 1.43 -11.72
N ASP A 93 25.24 1.37 -10.96
CA ASP A 93 25.20 1.05 -9.53
C ASP A 93 24.37 2.07 -8.76
N ARG A 94 24.49 3.36 -9.11
CA ARG A 94 23.72 4.42 -8.46
C ARG A 94 22.23 4.28 -8.69
N ILE A 95 21.78 4.00 -9.92
CA ILE A 95 20.38 3.76 -10.26
C ILE A 95 19.83 2.58 -9.45
N MET A 96 20.57 1.47 -9.42
CA MET A 96 20.19 0.27 -8.68
C MET A 96 20.12 0.50 -7.17
N GLN A 97 20.99 1.36 -6.61
CA GLN A 97 20.96 1.75 -5.21
C GLN A 97 19.80 2.70 -4.88
N THR A 98 19.48 3.66 -5.74
CA THR A 98 18.38 4.61 -5.49
C THR A 98 17.03 3.93 -5.32
N ALA A 99 16.78 2.82 -6.03
CA ALA A 99 15.57 2.00 -5.84
C ALA A 99 15.48 1.42 -4.41
N ARG A 100 16.61 1.05 -3.81
CA ARG A 100 16.68 0.59 -2.40
C ARG A 100 16.56 1.73 -1.41
N LEU A 101 17.07 2.90 -1.79
CA LEU A 101 17.08 4.12 -0.99
C LEU A 101 15.81 4.95 -1.13
N ALA A 102 14.74 4.40 -1.74
CA ALA A 102 13.40 4.97 -1.65
C ALA A 102 12.99 5.01 -0.17
N LYS A 103 13.46 6.05 0.51
CA LYS A 103 13.18 6.32 1.91
C LYS A 103 11.69 6.60 1.95
N ASN A 104 10.91 5.61 2.34
CA ASN A 104 9.70 5.86 3.12
C ASN A 104 10.17 6.76 4.26
N GLY A 105 9.94 8.06 4.14
CA GLY A 105 10.31 9.03 5.17
C GLY A 105 9.70 8.51 6.47
N ARG A 106 10.55 8.01 7.38
CA ARG A 106 10.06 7.48 8.65
C ARG A 106 9.29 8.62 9.28
N ARG A 107 7.99 8.42 9.53
CA ARG A 107 7.16 9.43 10.19
C ARG A 107 7.85 9.78 11.51
N THR A 108 8.32 11.01 11.62
CA THR A 108 8.96 11.50 12.85
C THR A 108 7.97 11.37 13.98
N SER A 109 8.33 10.67 15.06
CA SER A 109 7.47 10.55 16.23
C SER A 109 7.18 11.94 16.82
N ARG A 110 6.03 12.12 17.47
CA ARG A 110 5.67 13.40 18.11
C ARG A 110 6.75 13.85 19.09
N TRP A 111 7.31 12.90 19.85
CA TRP A 111 8.47 13.12 20.72
C TRP A 111 9.70 13.65 19.97
N ASN A 112 10.14 12.97 18.89
CA ASN A 112 11.33 13.41 18.15
C ASN A 112 11.15 14.79 17.50
N ALA A 113 9.94 15.10 17.04
CA ALA A 113 9.59 16.42 16.52
C ALA A 113 9.66 17.50 17.61
N TYR A 114 9.07 17.23 18.77
CA TYR A 114 9.10 18.13 19.93
C TYR A 114 10.53 18.35 20.46
N MET A 115 11.27 17.28 20.67
CA MET A 115 12.66 17.33 21.14
C MET A 115 13.54 18.15 20.20
N SER A 116 13.41 17.95 18.88
CA SER A 116 14.15 18.73 17.89
C SER A 116 13.82 20.23 17.93
N LEU A 117 12.55 20.56 18.17
CA LEU A 117 12.09 21.94 18.33
C LEU A 117 12.67 22.58 19.59
N ARG A 118 12.59 21.90 20.74
CA ARG A 118 13.10 22.44 22.02
C ARG A 118 14.63 22.57 22.03
N LEU A 119 15.36 21.58 21.51
CA LEU A 119 16.82 21.69 21.35
C LEU A 119 17.20 22.88 20.46
N ARG A 120 16.42 23.18 19.41
CA ARG A 120 16.64 24.36 18.60
C ARG A 120 16.42 25.65 19.41
N GLN A 121 15.36 25.72 20.20
CA GLN A 121 15.07 26.89 21.03
C GLN A 121 16.16 27.13 22.09
N ILE A 122 16.59 26.08 22.79
CA ILE A 122 17.69 26.14 23.75
C ILE A 122 18.97 26.66 23.07
N ASN A 123 19.31 26.10 21.90
CA ASN A 123 20.51 26.51 21.16
C ASN A 123 20.44 27.94 20.61
N LEU A 124 19.25 28.48 20.35
CA LEU A 124 19.07 29.88 19.95
C LEU A 124 19.21 30.84 21.13
N ALA A 125 18.89 30.39 22.34
CA ALA A 125 19.01 31.19 23.57
C ALA A 125 20.44 31.23 24.14
N LEU A 126 21.34 30.39 23.64
CA LEU A 126 22.76 30.40 24.02
C LEU A 126 23.45 31.65 23.49
N SER A 127 24.40 32.20 24.26
CA SER A 127 25.21 33.33 23.85
C SER A 127 26.08 32.99 22.62
N ALA A 128 26.41 34.01 21.82
CA ALA A 128 27.26 33.84 20.65
C ALA A 128 28.63 33.25 21.07
N GLY A 129 28.92 32.04 20.57
CA GLY A 129 30.15 31.31 20.87
C GLY A 129 30.01 30.19 21.92
N ALA A 130 28.89 30.09 22.62
CA ALA A 130 28.64 28.97 23.53
C ALA A 130 28.43 27.64 22.78
N PRO A 131 28.88 26.51 23.34
CA PRO A 131 28.76 25.20 22.69
C PRO A 131 27.29 24.79 22.59
N LYS A 132 26.86 24.43 21.37
CA LYS A 132 25.50 23.96 21.11
C LYS A 132 25.22 22.65 21.85
N LYS A 133 24.09 22.60 22.54
CA LYS A 133 23.50 21.41 23.15
C LYS A 133 23.07 20.44 22.04
N LYS A 134 23.47 19.17 22.19
CA LYS A 134 23.18 18.09 21.23
C LYS A 134 22.10 17.16 21.80
N ALA A 135 21.55 16.30 20.95
CA ALA A 135 20.59 15.28 21.37
C ALA A 135 21.14 14.20 22.32
N ASN A 136 22.45 14.24 22.64
CA ASN A 136 23.07 13.39 23.65
C ASN A 136 23.42 14.14 24.94
N ASP A 137 23.12 15.44 25.03
CA ASP A 137 23.35 16.22 26.24
C ASP A 137 22.26 15.89 27.26
N ARG A 138 22.68 15.27 28.38
CA ARG A 138 21.78 14.71 29.38
C ARG A 138 20.95 15.79 30.08
N GLU A 139 21.57 16.92 30.39
CA GLU A 139 20.90 18.04 31.07
C GLU A 139 19.78 18.63 30.19
N ALA A 140 20.07 18.84 28.90
CA ALA A 140 19.09 19.37 27.97
C ALA A 140 17.96 18.36 27.71
N LEU A 141 18.27 17.06 27.66
CA LEU A 141 17.27 16.01 27.47
C LEU A 141 16.33 15.86 28.66
N ASP A 142 16.85 15.91 29.89
CA ASP A 142 16.05 15.71 31.09
C ASP A 142 15.04 16.86 31.24
N LEU A 143 15.45 18.11 30.99
CA LEU A 143 14.54 19.27 30.92
C LEU A 143 13.43 19.07 29.87
N ILE A 144 13.79 18.67 28.65
CA ILE A 144 12.82 18.47 27.56
C ILE A 144 11.85 17.33 27.90
N ARG A 145 12.30 16.29 28.61
CA ARG A 145 11.47 15.15 29.04
C ARG A 145 10.44 15.57 30.09
N GLU A 146 10.84 16.37 31.06
CA GLU A 146 9.93 16.89 32.10
C GLU A 146 8.83 17.74 31.48
N GLU A 147 9.19 18.68 30.60
CA GLU A 147 8.22 19.51 29.88
C GLU A 147 7.26 18.68 29.03
N TRP A 148 7.78 17.66 28.34
CA TRP A 148 6.96 16.77 27.54
C TRP A 148 6.00 15.94 28.40
N ALA A 149 6.43 15.47 29.57
CA ALA A 149 5.57 14.72 30.49
C ALA A 149 4.37 15.57 30.92
N VAL A 150 4.59 16.84 31.27
CA VAL A 150 3.52 17.79 31.60
C VAL A 150 2.55 17.98 30.43
N LEU A 151 3.08 18.16 29.21
CA LEU A 151 2.25 18.32 28.00
C LEU A 151 1.43 17.05 27.68
N GLN A 152 1.90 15.86 28.05
CA GLN A 152 1.14 14.62 27.90
C GLN A 152 0.04 14.48 28.95
N THR A 153 0.16 15.11 30.12
CA THR A 153 -0.87 15.03 31.18
C THR A 153 -2.07 15.94 30.91
N ILE A 154 -1.87 17.00 30.12
CA ILE A 154 -2.91 18.01 29.81
C ILE A 154 -3.76 17.62 28.58
N LEU A 155 -3.29 16.67 27.76
CA LEU A 155 -3.95 16.20 26.53
C LEU A 155 -4.65 14.85 26.73
#